data_AF-A0A415LXV5-F1
#
_entry.id   AF-A0A415LXV5-F1
#
_cell.length_a   1.000
_cell.length_b   1.000
_cell.length_c   1.000
_cell.angle_alpha   90.00
_cell.angle_beta   90.00
_cell.angle_gamma   90.00
#
_symmetry.space_group_name_H-M   'P 1'
#
loop_
_entity.id
_entity.type
_entity.pdbx_description
1 polymer ?
#
loop_
_entity_poly.entity_id
_entity_poly.type
_entity_poly.pdbx_seq_one_letter_code
_entity_poly.pdbx_strand_id
1 'polypeptide(L)'
;MVNLTIVNNSTAVRASVITIRTNSIEIGLLKAMMIENLKEKMKNGIAHFIFQKKNGELRECWGTTQAALAKAMSNGNGESREAFKTTAFFDVTKGEWRSFRWESLIQVF
;
A
#
# COMPACT_ATOMS: atom_id res chain seq x y z
N MET A 1 0.34 10.80 -24.01
CA MET A 1 -0.90 10.12 -23.57
C MET A 1 -1.09 10.44 -22.10
N VAL A 2 -2.12 11.23 -21.75
CA VAL A 2 -2.53 11.39 -20.36
C VAL A 2 -3.37 10.16 -20.04
N ASN A 3 -2.83 9.22 -19.25
CA ASN A 3 -3.64 8.16 -18.68
C ASN A 3 -4.68 8.84 -17.77
N LEU A 4 -5.92 8.94 -18.25
CA LEU A 4 -7.10 9.17 -17.42
C LEU A 4 -7.11 8.04 -16.39
N THR A 5 -6.48 8.29 -15.24
CA THR A 5 -6.60 7.36 -14.13
C THR A 5 -8.03 7.49 -13.68
N ILE A 6 -8.85 6.48 -13.98
CA ILE A 6 -10.14 6.32 -13.33
C ILE A 6 -9.82 6.26 -11.85
N VAL A 7 -10.01 7.36 -11.13
CA VAL A 7 -9.85 7.40 -9.68
C VAL A 7 -10.97 6.51 -9.16
N ASN A 8 -10.63 5.25 -8.91
CA ASN A 8 -11.58 4.32 -8.31
C ASN A 8 -11.96 4.86 -6.92
N ASN A 9 -13.15 4.49 -6.44
CA ASN A 9 -13.67 5.01 -5.17
C ASN A 9 -12.69 4.74 -4.01
N SER A 10 -11.92 3.65 -4.07
CA SER A 10 -10.93 3.33 -3.03
C SER A 10 -9.76 4.31 -3.01
N THR A 11 -9.27 4.75 -4.18
CA THR A 11 -8.20 5.76 -4.30
C THR A 11 -8.67 7.11 -3.79
N ALA A 12 -9.91 7.52 -4.12
CA ALA A 12 -10.50 8.74 -3.59
C ALA A 12 -10.59 8.71 -2.06
N VAL A 13 -11.04 7.58 -1.48
CA VAL A 13 -11.09 7.40 -0.03
C VAL A 13 -9.70 7.48 0.61
N ARG A 14 -8.66 6.88 -0.01
CA ARG A 14 -7.28 7.00 0.50
C ARG A 14 -6.81 8.43 0.46
N ALA A 15 -7.02 9.14 -0.65
CA ALA A 15 -6.63 10.54 -0.78
C ALA A 15 -7.25 11.39 0.32
N SER A 16 -8.56 11.30 0.54
CA SER A 16 -9.25 12.04 1.60
C SER A 16 -8.70 11.73 3.00
N VAL A 17 -8.46 10.46 3.32
CA VAL A 17 -7.93 10.07 4.64
C VAL A 17 -6.50 10.56 4.84
N ILE A 18 -5.65 10.45 3.82
CA ILE A 18 -4.26 10.93 3.90
C ILE A 18 -4.26 12.45 4.05
N THR A 19 -5.04 13.18 3.24
CA THR A 19 -5.19 14.63 3.33
C THR A 19 -5.54 15.09 4.74
N ILE A 20 -6.50 14.44 5.40
CA ILE A 20 -6.89 14.76 6.78
C ILE A 20 -5.74 14.53 7.76
N ARG A 21 -4.94 13.48 7.56
CA ARG A 21 -3.82 13.12 8.45
C ARG A 21 -2.58 13.97 8.24
N THR A 22 -2.34 14.43 7.01
CA THR A 22 -1.14 15.20 6.64
C THR A 22 -1.41 16.70 6.53
N ASN A 23 -2.68 17.12 6.59
CA ASN A 23 -3.13 18.50 6.38
C ASN A 23 -2.63 19.09 5.03
N SER A 24 -2.52 18.26 4.00
CA SER A 24 -2.12 18.67 2.64
C SER A 24 -2.83 17.79 1.61
N ILE A 25 -3.53 18.45 0.70
CA ILE A 25 -4.29 17.82 -0.38
C ILE A 25 -3.35 17.19 -1.40
N GLU A 26 -2.25 17.89 -1.71
CA GLU A 26 -1.23 17.46 -2.65
C GLU A 26 -0.60 16.15 -2.20
N ILE A 27 -0.21 16.08 -0.92
CA ILE A 27 0.35 14.85 -0.32
C ILE A 27 -0.69 13.73 -0.30
N GLY A 28 -1.95 14.05 -0.01
CA GLY A 28 -3.06 13.09 -0.04
C GLY A 28 -3.22 12.41 -1.39
N LEU A 29 -3.31 13.21 -2.46
CA LEU A 29 -3.46 12.71 -3.83
C LEU A 29 -2.22 11.94 -4.30
N LEU A 30 -1.02 12.48 -4.08
CA LEU A 30 0.23 11.84 -4.49
C LEU A 30 0.41 10.47 -3.85
N LYS A 31 0.22 10.37 -2.53
CA LYS A 31 0.37 9.09 -1.82
C LYS A 31 -0.73 8.09 -2.18
N ALA A 32 -1.97 8.54 -2.41
CA ALA A 32 -3.04 7.65 -2.84
C ALA A 32 -2.75 7.00 -4.21
N MET A 33 -2.28 7.79 -5.17
CA MET A 33 -1.86 7.29 -6.49
C MET A 33 -0.67 6.35 -6.40
N MET A 34 0.28 6.66 -5.52
CA MET A 34 1.44 5.82 -5.26
C MET A 34 1.08 4.47 -4.66
N ILE A 35 0.10 4.42 -3.76
CA ILE A 35 -0.44 3.17 -3.21
C ILE A 35 -1.11 2.33 -4.31
N GLU A 36 -1.85 2.97 -5.22
CA GLU A 36 -2.44 2.24 -6.36
C GLU A 36 -1.36 1.62 -7.26
N ASN A 37 -0.32 2.38 -7.59
CA ASN A 37 0.80 1.85 -8.36
C ASN A 37 1.51 0.69 -7.65
N LEU A 38 1.73 0.82 -6.34
CA LEU A 38 2.32 -0.25 -5.53
C LEU A 38 1.44 -1.51 -5.55
N LYS A 39 0.12 -1.36 -5.38
CA LYS A 39 -0.81 -2.48 -5.39
C LYS A 39 -0.83 -3.21 -6.73
N GLU A 40 -0.77 -2.48 -7.84
CA GLU A 40 -0.66 -3.07 -9.16
C GLU A 40 0.63 -3.87 -9.30
N LYS A 41 1.78 -3.30 -8.89
CA LYS A 41 3.08 -4.00 -8.90
C LYS A 41 3.06 -5.25 -8.02
N MET A 42 2.52 -5.16 -6.79
CA MET A 42 2.43 -6.30 -5.85
C MET A 42 1.47 -7.39 -6.32
N LYS A 43 0.41 -7.04 -7.05
CA LYS A 43 -0.53 -8.01 -7.63
C LYS A 43 0.15 -8.81 -8.74
N ASN A 44 1.02 -8.16 -9.52
CA ASN A 44 1.67 -8.75 -10.69
C ASN A 44 3.05 -9.38 -10.39
N GLY A 45 3.59 -9.19 -9.19
CA GLY A 45 4.88 -9.76 -8.81
C GLY A 45 5.35 -9.28 -7.43
N ILE A 46 6.67 -9.20 -7.26
CA ILE A 46 7.31 -8.66 -6.06
C ILE A 46 7.65 -7.20 -6.33
N ALA A 47 7.05 -6.30 -5.55
CA ALA A 47 7.32 -4.87 -5.62
C ALA A 47 8.37 -4.48 -4.58
N HIS A 48 9.29 -3.59 -4.97
CA HIS A 48 10.26 -2.98 -4.07
C HIS A 48 9.76 -1.59 -3.65
N PHE A 49 9.74 -1.31 -2.34
CA PHE A 49 9.24 -0.04 -1.82
C PHE A 49 9.78 0.27 -0.42
N ILE A 50 9.67 1.54 -0.02
CA ILE A 50 10.07 2.05 1.29
C ILE A 50 8.87 2.70 1.98
N PHE A 51 8.70 2.41 3.27
CA PHE A 51 7.75 3.11 4.14
C PHE A 51 8.37 3.48 5.48
N GLN A 52 7.82 4.50 6.13
CA GLN A 52 8.25 4.93 7.46
C GLN A 52 7.51 4.14 8.55
N LYS A 53 8.26 3.61 9.52
CA LYS A 53 7.70 2.98 10.72
C LYS A 53 7.14 4.03 11.69
N LYS A 54 6.34 3.58 12.66
CA LYS A 54 5.84 4.45 13.75
C LYS A 54 6.96 5.12 14.57
N ASN A 55 8.12 4.46 14.71
CA ASN A 55 9.28 5.01 15.41
C ASN A 55 10.15 5.94 14.54
N GLY A 56 9.72 6.27 13.32
CA GLY A 56 10.41 7.21 12.42
C GLY A 56 11.44 6.56 11.49
N GLU A 57 11.90 5.35 11.78
CA GLU A 57 12.83 4.61 10.91
C GLU A 57 12.21 4.28 9.55
N LEU A 58 13.03 4.37 8.50
CA LEU A 58 12.65 3.91 7.18
C LEU A 58 12.83 2.39 7.08
N ARG A 59 11.90 1.74 6.42
CA ARG A 59 11.99 0.31 6.11
C ARG A 59 11.85 0.12 4.61
N GLU A 60 12.90 -0.47 4.04
CA GLU A 60 12.92 -1.02 2.70
C GLU A 60 12.33 -2.45 2.73
N CYS A 61 11.45 -2.75 1.77
CA CYS A 61 10.71 -4.01 1.71
C CYS A 61 10.54 -4.50 0.27
N TRP A 62 10.55 -5.83 0.13
CA TRP A 62 10.10 -6.52 -1.07
C TRP A 62 8.81 -7.26 -0.73
N GLY A 63 7.71 -6.81 -1.31
CA GLY A 63 6.38 -7.26 -0.95
C GLY A 63 5.56 -7.74 -2.15
N THR A 64 4.64 -8.66 -1.91
CA THR A 64 3.70 -9.12 -2.94
C THR A 64 2.32 -9.37 -2.37
N THR A 65 1.32 -9.29 -3.24
CA THR A 65 -0.06 -9.69 -3.00
C THR A 65 -0.55 -10.62 -4.11
N GLN A 66 0.37 -11.30 -4.81
CA GLN A 66 0.03 -12.22 -5.87
C GLN A 66 -0.90 -13.31 -5.33
N ALA A 67 -2.00 -13.59 -6.04
CA ALA A 67 -3.10 -14.41 -5.53
C ALA A 67 -2.68 -15.82 -5.10
N ALA A 68 -1.75 -16.45 -5.81
CA ALA A 68 -1.23 -17.78 -5.47
C ALA A 68 -0.55 -17.79 -4.08
N LEU A 69 0.38 -16.85 -3.86
CA LEU A 69 1.07 -16.70 -2.58
C LEU A 69 0.11 -16.25 -1.48
N ALA A 70 -0.76 -15.29 -1.78
CA ALA A 70 -1.73 -14.77 -0.82
C ALA A 70 -2.66 -15.88 -0.31
N LYS A 71 -3.11 -16.79 -1.19
CA LYS A 71 -3.93 -17.95 -0.84
C LYS A 71 -3.16 -18.98 -0.01
N ALA A 72 -1.90 -19.24 -0.35
CA ALA A 72 -1.06 -20.17 0.39
C ALA A 72 -0.71 -19.68 1.81
N MET A 73 -0.56 -18.36 1.97
CA MET A 73 -0.11 -17.76 3.22
C MET A 73 -1.25 -17.17 4.07
N SER A 74 -2.51 -17.35 3.68
CA SER A 74 -3.67 -16.82 4.42
C SER A 74 -4.62 -17.93 4.87
N ASN A 75 -5.09 -17.84 6.12
CA ASN A 75 -6.03 -18.81 6.69
C ASN A 75 -7.51 -18.49 6.43
N GLY A 76 -7.82 -17.50 5.57
CA GLY A 76 -9.18 -17.17 5.12
C GLY A 76 -10.09 -16.43 6.11
N ASN A 77 -9.70 -16.28 7.37
CA ASN A 77 -10.56 -15.74 8.44
C ASN A 77 -10.34 -14.24 8.75
N GLY A 78 -9.59 -13.53 7.91
CA GLY A 78 -9.20 -12.14 8.14
C GLY A 78 -10.01 -11.14 7.32
N GLU A 79 -10.18 -9.92 7.85
CA GLU A 79 -10.72 -8.80 7.07
C GLU A 79 -9.61 -8.03 6.35
N SER A 80 -9.99 -7.29 5.30
CA SER A 80 -9.05 -6.48 4.55
C SER A 80 -8.44 -5.39 5.43
N ARG A 81 -7.11 -5.30 5.41
CA ARG A 81 -6.37 -4.24 6.13
C ARG A 81 -6.68 -2.82 5.66
N GLU A 82 -7.36 -2.69 4.52
CA GLU A 82 -7.89 -1.42 4.02
C GLU A 82 -8.94 -0.81 4.95
N ALA A 83 -9.71 -1.63 5.69
CA ALA A 83 -10.65 -1.17 6.71
C ALA A 83 -9.95 -0.33 7.79
N PHE A 84 -8.69 -0.67 8.10
CA PHE A 84 -7.85 0.00 9.09
C PHE A 84 -6.98 1.13 8.52
N LYS A 85 -7.26 1.57 7.28
CA LYS A 85 -6.49 2.62 6.60
C LYS A 85 -5.00 2.25 6.46
N THR A 86 -4.76 0.96 6.20
CA THR A 86 -3.45 0.36 5.98
C THR A 86 -3.49 -0.50 4.71
N THR A 87 -2.32 -0.75 4.13
CA THR A 87 -2.17 -1.71 3.03
C THR A 87 -1.32 -2.87 3.50
N ALA A 88 -1.84 -4.09 3.34
CA ALA A 88 -1.14 -5.33 3.65
C ALA A 88 -0.34 -5.83 2.45
N PHE A 89 0.78 -6.49 2.74
CA PHE A 89 1.63 -7.16 1.77
C PHE A 89 2.30 -8.36 2.45
N PHE A 90 2.62 -9.39 1.67
CA PHE A 90 3.47 -10.47 2.15
C PHE A 90 4.92 -10.08 1.91
N ASP A 91 5.70 -9.94 2.98
CA ASP A 91 7.13 -9.60 2.92
C ASP A 91 7.92 -10.86 2.57
N VAL A 92 8.42 -10.95 1.33
CA VAL A 92 9.12 -12.15 0.87
C VAL A 92 10.49 -12.33 1.54
N THR A 93 11.05 -11.27 2.12
CA THR A 93 12.34 -11.33 2.83
C THR A 93 12.20 -11.83 4.26
N LYS A 94 11.00 -11.70 4.84
CA LYS A 94 10.69 -12.11 6.21
C LYS A 94 9.78 -13.34 6.29
N GLY A 95 9.09 -13.67 5.21
CA GLY A 95 8.17 -14.80 5.15
C GLY A 95 6.88 -14.57 5.96
N GLU A 96 6.46 -13.31 6.14
CA GLU A 96 5.29 -12.98 6.96
C GLU A 96 4.45 -11.85 6.37
N TRP A 97 3.17 -11.81 6.77
CA TRP A 97 2.28 -10.70 6.44
C TRP A 97 2.61 -9.46 7.26
N ARG A 98 2.74 -8.33 6.56
CA ARG A 98 2.96 -7.02 7.16
C ARG A 98 1.99 -6.00 6.59
N SER A 99 1.91 -4.84 7.24
CA SER A 99 1.15 -3.71 6.73
C SER A 99 1.81 -2.38 7.07
N PHE A 100 1.50 -1.37 6.27
CA PHE A 100 1.90 0.02 6.50
C PHE A 100 0.67 0.94 6.41
N ARG A 101 0.72 2.08 7.10
CA ARG A 101 -0.34 3.11 7.01
C ARG A 101 -0.23 3.86 5.70
N TRP A 102 -1.35 4.24 5.10
CA TRP A 102 -1.33 4.89 3.78
C TRP A 102 -0.41 6.12 3.70
N GLU A 103 -0.43 6.99 4.71
CA GLU A 103 0.42 8.18 4.77
C GLU A 103 1.92 7.87 4.94
N SER A 104 2.28 6.65 5.34
CA SER A 104 3.68 6.28 5.64
C SER A 104 4.48 5.79 4.44
N LEU A 105 3.85 5.55 3.28
CA LEU A 105 4.56 5.14 2.06
C LEU A 105 5.47 6.28 1.56
N ILE A 106 6.73 5.98 1.29
CA ILE A 106 7.76 6.97 0.91
C ILE A 106 8.15 6.82 -0.55
N GLN A 107 8.48 5.59 -0.98
CA GLN A 107 8.99 5.32 -2.33
C GLN A 107 8.52 3.98 -2.86
N VAL A 108 8.25 3.89 -4.16
CA VAL A 108 7.95 2.66 -4.91
C VAL A 108 8.88 2.66 -6.12
N PHE A 109 9.63 1.58 -6.32
CA PHE A 109 10.59 1.42 -7.42
C PHE A 109 9.93 0.70 -8.59
#